data_AF-A0A139CHD5-F1
#
_entry.id   AF-A0A139CHD5-F1
#
_cell.length_a   1.000
_cell.length_b   1.000
_cell.length_c   1.000
_cell.angle_alpha   90.00
_cell.angle_beta   90.00
_cell.angle_gamma   90.00
#
_symmetry.space_group_name_H-M   'P 1'
#
loop_
_entity.id
_entity.type
_entity.pdbx_description
1 polymer ?
#
loop_
_entity_poly.entity_id
_entity_poly.type
_entity_poly.pdbx_seq_one_letter_code
_entity_poly.pdbx_strand_id
1 'polypeptide(L)'
;MMDEHGLIKDILEKKKEFYELIDQGQKLDSEIVAKLVSVILVKLNVMFEESNDRLRQSTLTYKLIRLISKKQDYPRSKVILDEIERKYSNEKTVDFVNLFCLEAKYYLELLAGGGLVNRLDELAYNYKVLGCYEIAEFLYQTLLKYDQVRKSLAYIGLGDLYFEQVDNLMENKGQESKEKVKEFWQQSVNYYEKAIDVVDFDEVPLDFVKGMSYGRLAEGYQKLKEYDLAVNACQEAIGWDEDNYYAYKVLNTIYDSSPESVDEEMLIGELSTELIQTKFNRMINNLWTNSLLAESKNELNNAKIYWKYLIELDATYSSEAKEKVEYYCNT
;
A
#
# COMPACT_ATOMS: atom_id res chain seq x y z
N MET A 1 -33.42 -2.86 -16.56
CA MET A 1 -32.24 -3.75 -16.56
C MET A 1 -32.14 -4.38 -17.93
N MET A 2 -31.02 -4.20 -18.64
CA MET A 2 -30.72 -5.01 -19.82
C MET A 2 -30.34 -6.41 -19.36
N ASP A 3 -30.78 -7.44 -20.07
CA ASP A 3 -30.31 -8.81 -19.84
C ASP A 3 -28.87 -9.00 -20.37
N GLU A 4 -28.22 -10.07 -19.93
CA GLU A 4 -26.82 -10.40 -20.27
C GLU A 4 -26.59 -10.45 -21.80
N HIS A 5 -27.59 -10.91 -22.55
CA HIS A 5 -27.55 -10.93 -24.02
C HIS A 5 -27.61 -9.54 -24.65
N GLY A 6 -28.46 -8.65 -24.12
CA GLY A 6 -28.49 -7.25 -24.52
C GLY A 6 -27.16 -6.56 -24.26
N LEU A 7 -26.54 -6.82 -23.11
CA LEU A 7 -25.27 -6.21 -22.70
C LEU A 7 -24.12 -6.67 -23.61
N ILE A 8 -24.03 -7.98 -23.90
CA ILE A 8 -23.02 -8.53 -24.81
C ILE A 8 -23.15 -7.95 -26.22
N LYS A 9 -24.39 -7.81 -26.72
CA LYS A 9 -24.64 -7.25 -28.05
C LYS A 9 -24.17 -5.80 -28.18
N ASP A 10 -24.46 -4.99 -27.17
CA ASP A 10 -24.07 -3.57 -27.12
C ASP A 10 -22.54 -3.39 -27.00
N ILE A 11 -21.86 -4.23 -26.22
CA ILE A 11 -20.39 -4.28 -26.18
C ILE A 11 -19.80 -4.62 -27.56
N LEU A 12 -20.39 -5.60 -28.27
CA LEU A 12 -19.91 -6.00 -29.59
C LEU A 12 -20.15 -4.91 -30.64
N GLU A 13 -21.26 -4.18 -30.57
CA GLU A 13 -21.53 -3.02 -31.43
C GLU A 13 -20.54 -1.87 -31.16
N LYS A 14 -20.27 -1.54 -29.90
CA LYS A 14 -19.27 -0.51 -29.54
C LYS A 14 -17.84 -0.90 -29.90
N LYS A 15 -17.51 -2.19 -29.75
CA LYS A 15 -16.23 -2.75 -30.22
C LYS A 15 -16.10 -2.61 -31.73
N LYS A 16 -17.16 -2.92 -32.49
CA LYS A 16 -17.17 -2.77 -33.95
C LYS A 16 -16.99 -1.31 -34.37
N GLU A 17 -17.71 -0.40 -33.74
CA GLU A 17 -17.59 1.06 -33.95
C GLU A 17 -16.16 1.55 -33.69
N PHE A 18 -15.52 1.07 -32.61
CA PHE A 18 -14.12 1.37 -32.30
C PHE A 18 -13.15 0.85 -33.37
N TYR A 19 -13.32 -0.38 -33.87
CA TYR A 19 -12.49 -0.91 -34.95
C TYR A 19 -12.70 -0.19 -36.29
N GLU A 20 -13.94 0.19 -36.62
CA GLU A 20 -14.25 0.96 -37.83
C GLU A 20 -13.59 2.35 -37.79
N LEU A 21 -13.61 3.04 -36.64
CA LEU A 21 -12.91 4.31 -36.44
C LEU A 21 -11.38 4.17 -36.55
N ILE A 22 -10.85 3.04 -36.07
CA ILE A 22 -9.42 2.70 -36.13
C ILE A 22 -8.94 2.38 -37.56
N ASP A 23 -9.74 1.66 -38.34
CA ASP A 23 -9.43 1.25 -39.71
C ASP A 23 -9.54 2.42 -40.70
N GLN A 24 -10.36 3.42 -40.38
CA GLN A 24 -10.47 4.66 -41.16
C GLN A 24 -9.26 5.60 -41.00
N GLY A 25 -8.26 5.23 -40.19
CA GLY A 25 -7.02 5.99 -40.05
C GLY A 25 -7.19 7.38 -39.44
N GLN A 26 -8.34 7.67 -38.83
CA GLN A 26 -8.56 8.93 -38.14
C GLN A 26 -7.64 8.98 -36.91
N LYS A 27 -6.97 10.12 -36.70
CA LYS A 27 -6.41 10.46 -35.39
C LYS A 27 -7.59 10.53 -34.43
N LEU A 28 -7.80 9.44 -33.72
CA LEU A 28 -8.82 9.37 -32.68
C LEU A 28 -8.42 10.36 -31.60
N ASP A 29 -9.24 11.39 -31.41
CA ASP A 29 -9.12 12.30 -30.29
C ASP A 29 -9.11 11.48 -28.99
N SER A 30 -8.18 11.80 -28.10
CA SER A 30 -8.09 11.27 -26.74
C SER A 30 -9.44 11.23 -26.02
N GLU A 31 -10.31 12.22 -26.26
CA GLU A 31 -11.65 12.27 -25.68
C GLU A 31 -12.58 11.18 -26.24
N ILE A 32 -12.47 10.85 -27.52
CA ILE A 32 -13.26 9.80 -28.18
C ILE A 32 -12.77 8.41 -27.74
N VAL A 33 -11.45 8.23 -27.63
CA VAL A 33 -10.86 6.99 -27.09
C VAL A 33 -11.29 6.80 -25.64
N ALA A 34 -11.17 7.83 -24.80
CA ALA A 34 -11.59 7.77 -23.41
C ALA A 34 -13.09 7.44 -23.28
N LYS A 35 -13.95 8.01 -24.13
CA LYS A 35 -15.40 7.76 -24.10
C LYS A 35 -15.79 6.35 -24.57
N LEU A 36 -15.14 5.81 -25.59
CA LEU A 36 -15.40 4.45 -26.07
C LEU A 36 -14.80 3.39 -25.14
N VAL A 37 -13.57 3.63 -24.67
CA VAL A 37 -12.85 2.74 -23.75
C VAL A 37 -13.54 2.73 -22.39
N SER A 38 -13.90 3.89 -21.81
CA SER A 38 -14.65 3.94 -20.55
C SER A 38 -15.99 3.19 -20.61
N VAL A 39 -16.74 3.26 -21.71
CA VAL A 39 -18.01 2.51 -21.86
C VAL A 39 -17.78 1.00 -21.95
N ILE A 40 -16.76 0.56 -22.70
CA ILE A 40 -16.39 -0.86 -22.78
C ILE A 40 -15.91 -1.35 -21.41
N LEU A 41 -15.14 -0.54 -20.70
CA LEU A 41 -14.57 -0.86 -19.40
C LEU A 41 -15.60 -0.89 -18.28
N VAL A 42 -16.52 0.08 -18.21
CA VAL A 42 -17.62 0.10 -17.24
C VAL A 42 -18.52 -1.12 -17.44
N LYS A 43 -18.82 -1.48 -18.69
CA LYS A 43 -19.66 -2.65 -18.98
C LYS A 43 -18.94 -3.97 -18.76
N LEU A 44 -17.63 -4.03 -19.04
CA LEU A 44 -16.80 -5.16 -18.63
C LEU A 44 -16.75 -5.27 -17.11
N ASN A 45 -16.58 -4.18 -16.37
CA ASN A 45 -16.58 -4.15 -14.91
C ASN A 45 -17.91 -4.66 -14.31
N VAL A 46 -19.05 -4.24 -14.87
CA VAL A 46 -20.39 -4.75 -14.51
C VAL A 46 -20.50 -6.26 -14.80
N MET A 47 -20.07 -6.72 -15.98
CA MET A 47 -20.02 -8.16 -16.29
C MET A 47 -19.05 -8.95 -15.39
N PHE A 48 -18.02 -8.28 -14.87
CA PHE A 48 -16.98 -8.89 -14.05
C PHE A 48 -17.38 -8.96 -12.57
N GLU A 49 -18.16 -8.02 -12.05
CA GLU A 49 -18.78 -8.12 -10.72
C GLU A 49 -19.79 -9.28 -10.67
N GLU A 50 -20.41 -9.64 -11.79
CA GLU A 50 -21.39 -10.74 -11.88
C GLU A 50 -20.76 -12.13 -12.15
N SER A 51 -19.50 -12.20 -12.62
CA SER A 51 -18.84 -13.46 -12.98
C SER A 51 -17.76 -13.88 -11.96
N ASN A 52 -17.87 -15.07 -11.35
CA ASN A 52 -16.83 -15.61 -10.47
C ASN A 52 -15.53 -16.08 -11.18
N ASP A 53 -15.39 -15.87 -12.49
CA ASP A 53 -14.28 -16.40 -13.30
C ASP A 53 -13.17 -15.35 -13.53
N ARG A 54 -12.39 -15.08 -12.47
CA ARG A 54 -11.33 -14.06 -12.45
C ARG A 54 -10.24 -14.25 -13.53
N LEU A 55 -9.99 -15.48 -13.97
CA LEU A 55 -9.00 -15.80 -15.02
C LEU A 55 -9.43 -15.28 -16.40
N ARG A 56 -10.73 -15.38 -16.70
CA ARG A 56 -11.31 -14.89 -17.94
C ARG A 56 -11.34 -13.36 -18.00
N GLN A 57 -11.57 -12.71 -16.85
CA GLN A 57 -11.48 -11.25 -16.69
C GLN A 57 -10.08 -10.74 -17.02
N SER A 58 -9.07 -11.41 -16.45
CA SER A 58 -7.66 -11.09 -16.67
C SER A 58 -7.26 -11.20 -18.14
N THR A 59 -7.66 -12.29 -18.79
CA THR A 59 -7.34 -12.51 -20.21
C THR A 59 -7.97 -11.44 -21.13
N LEU A 60 -9.16 -10.95 -20.81
CA LEU A 60 -9.85 -9.95 -21.61
C LEU A 60 -9.27 -8.55 -21.42
N THR A 61 -8.95 -8.16 -20.18
CA THR A 61 -8.33 -6.86 -19.92
C THR A 61 -6.90 -6.80 -20.47
N TYR A 62 -6.14 -7.90 -20.44
CA TYR A 62 -4.83 -8.00 -21.11
C TYR A 62 -4.93 -7.72 -22.61
N LYS A 63 -5.91 -8.34 -23.27
CA LYS A 63 -6.15 -8.13 -24.71
C LYS A 63 -6.52 -6.69 -25.01
N LEU A 64 -7.30 -6.04 -24.14
CA LEU A 64 -7.70 -4.65 -24.30
C LEU A 64 -6.52 -3.68 -24.10
N ILE A 65 -5.72 -3.87 -23.06
CA ILE A 65 -4.52 -3.06 -22.80
C ILE A 65 -3.51 -3.22 -23.94
N ARG A 66 -3.29 -4.45 -24.43
CA ARG A 66 -2.42 -4.73 -25.59
C ARG A 66 -2.92 -4.11 -26.89
N LEU A 67 -4.24 -3.98 -27.06
CA LEU A 67 -4.84 -3.26 -28.19
C LEU A 67 -4.59 -1.75 -28.08
N ILE A 68 -4.68 -1.19 -26.88
CA ILE A 68 -4.44 0.24 -26.61
C ILE A 68 -2.94 0.59 -26.76
N SER A 69 -2.04 -0.27 -26.25
CA SER A 69 -0.59 -0.02 -26.27
C SER A 69 0.03 -0.08 -27.67
N LYS A 70 -0.56 -0.85 -28.60
CA LYS A 70 -0.08 -0.99 -29.98
C LYS A 70 -0.21 0.27 -30.84
N LYS A 71 -0.94 1.31 -30.42
CA LYS A 71 -1.19 2.52 -31.24
C LYS A 71 -0.57 3.84 -30.73
N GLN A 72 0.48 3.77 -29.90
CA GLN A 72 1.56 4.77 -29.81
C GLN A 72 1.39 6.12 -29.05
N ASP A 73 0.37 6.36 -28.22
CA ASP A 73 0.30 7.66 -27.48
C ASP A 73 0.56 7.60 -25.96
N TYR A 74 1.04 6.48 -25.40
CA TYR A 74 1.35 6.38 -23.97
C TYR A 74 2.72 5.74 -23.69
N PRO A 75 3.85 6.48 -23.83
CA PRO A 75 5.19 5.93 -23.62
C PRO A 75 5.44 5.41 -22.20
N ARG A 76 4.73 5.94 -21.18
CA ARG A 76 4.82 5.45 -19.79
C ARG A 76 4.14 4.10 -19.59
N SER A 77 3.01 3.83 -20.24
CA SER A 77 2.32 2.54 -20.11
C SER A 77 3.08 1.43 -20.81
N LYS A 78 3.79 1.72 -21.91
CA LYS A 78 4.61 0.73 -22.61
C LYS A 78 5.76 0.18 -21.76
N VAL A 79 6.50 1.04 -21.05
CA VAL A 79 7.63 0.61 -20.19
C VAL A 79 7.14 -0.31 -19.07
N ILE A 80 6.00 0.04 -18.47
CA ILE A 80 5.40 -0.77 -17.40
C ILE A 80 4.85 -2.07 -17.99
N LEU A 81 4.20 -2.05 -19.16
CA LEU A 81 3.68 -3.23 -19.84
C LEU A 81 4.78 -4.19 -20.29
N ASP A 82 5.89 -3.70 -20.82
CA ASP A 82 7.00 -4.54 -21.26
C ASP A 82 7.64 -5.26 -20.05
N GLU A 83 7.72 -4.59 -18.90
CA GLU A 83 8.24 -5.18 -17.65
C GLU A 83 7.27 -6.20 -17.03
N ILE A 84 5.97 -5.92 -17.10
CA ILE A 84 4.91 -6.85 -16.72
C ILE A 84 4.91 -8.07 -17.65
N GLU A 85 4.99 -7.90 -18.98
CA GLU A 85 5.04 -9.00 -19.96
C GLU A 85 6.28 -9.89 -19.76
N ARG A 86 7.43 -9.28 -19.42
CA ARG A 86 8.66 -10.00 -19.08
C ARG A 86 8.48 -10.91 -17.87
N LYS A 87 7.80 -10.44 -16.82
CA LYS A 87 7.51 -11.22 -15.60
C LYS A 87 6.35 -12.22 -15.78
N TYR A 88 5.31 -11.84 -16.54
CA TYR A 88 4.14 -12.64 -16.94
C TYR A 88 4.50 -13.95 -17.65
N SER A 89 5.60 -13.95 -18.40
CA SER A 89 6.05 -15.13 -19.15
C SER A 89 6.48 -16.31 -18.26
N ASN A 90 6.66 -16.09 -16.95
CA ASN A 90 7.31 -17.04 -16.07
C ASN A 90 6.40 -17.71 -15.00
N GLU A 91 5.24 -17.16 -14.62
CA GLU A 91 4.40 -17.74 -13.54
C GLU A 91 2.88 -17.62 -13.78
N LYS A 92 2.10 -18.65 -13.39
CA LYS A 92 0.63 -18.74 -13.56
C LYS A 92 -0.07 -19.21 -12.28
N THR A 93 -0.11 -18.38 -11.24
CA THR A 93 -0.74 -18.71 -9.94
C THR A 93 -2.07 -17.96 -9.72
N VAL A 94 -2.76 -18.16 -8.59
CA VAL A 94 -4.01 -17.45 -8.24
C VAL A 94 -3.72 -16.00 -7.83
N ASP A 95 -2.60 -15.77 -7.14
CA ASP A 95 -2.14 -14.41 -6.77
C ASP A 95 -1.94 -13.55 -8.01
N PHE A 96 -1.47 -14.16 -9.09
CA PHE A 96 -1.31 -13.54 -10.41
C PHE A 96 -2.61 -12.99 -11.00
N VAL A 97 -3.74 -13.66 -10.79
CA VAL A 97 -5.04 -13.19 -11.29
C VAL A 97 -5.51 -11.96 -10.50
N ASN A 98 -5.21 -11.89 -9.20
CA ASN A 98 -5.51 -10.71 -8.38
C ASN A 98 -4.59 -9.53 -8.75
N LEU A 99 -3.30 -9.79 -8.94
CA LEU A 99 -2.29 -8.82 -9.42
C LEU A 99 -2.72 -8.22 -10.77
N PHE A 100 -3.15 -9.09 -11.69
CA PHE A 100 -3.59 -8.69 -13.01
C PHE A 100 -4.88 -7.84 -12.98
N CYS A 101 -5.85 -8.17 -12.12
CA CYS A 101 -7.06 -7.36 -11.95
C CYS A 101 -6.77 -5.97 -11.33
N LEU A 102 -5.79 -5.90 -10.42
CA LEU A 102 -5.31 -4.64 -9.83
C LEU A 102 -4.64 -3.74 -10.89
N GLU A 103 -3.76 -4.31 -11.71
CA GLU A 103 -3.10 -3.60 -12.81
C GLU A 103 -4.09 -3.15 -13.89
N ALA A 104 -5.03 -4.04 -14.24
CA ALA A 104 -6.13 -3.73 -15.14
C ALA A 104 -6.86 -2.47 -14.66
N LYS A 105 -7.36 -2.48 -13.42
CA LYS A 105 -8.07 -1.36 -12.79
C LYS A 105 -7.23 -0.09 -12.80
N TYR A 106 -5.94 -0.17 -12.49
CA TYR A 106 -4.99 0.93 -12.58
C TYR A 106 -4.94 1.56 -13.98
N TYR A 107 -4.83 0.76 -15.04
CA TYR A 107 -4.85 1.26 -16.41
C TYR A 107 -6.20 1.85 -16.82
N LEU A 108 -7.32 1.28 -16.34
CA LEU A 108 -8.66 1.78 -16.63
C LEU A 108 -8.88 3.18 -16.07
N GLU A 109 -8.42 3.40 -14.83
CA GLU A 109 -8.59 4.66 -14.13
C GLU A 109 -7.63 5.74 -14.63
N LEU A 110 -6.43 5.36 -15.06
CA LEU A 110 -5.52 6.26 -15.78
C LEU A 110 -6.16 6.80 -17.06
N LEU A 111 -6.80 5.90 -17.83
CA LEU A 111 -7.54 6.25 -19.05
C LEU A 111 -8.81 7.07 -18.77
N ALA A 112 -9.33 7.01 -17.54
CA ALA A 112 -10.43 7.85 -17.07
C ALA A 112 -9.99 9.23 -16.58
N GLY A 113 -8.70 9.57 -16.66
CA GLY A 113 -8.16 10.86 -16.23
C GLY A 113 -7.81 10.95 -14.74
N GLY A 114 -7.73 9.82 -14.03
CA GLY A 114 -7.26 9.77 -12.65
C GLY A 114 -5.79 10.18 -12.51
N GLY A 115 -5.43 10.78 -11.37
CA GLY A 115 -4.05 11.15 -11.07
C GLY A 115 -3.14 9.91 -11.00
N LEU A 116 -2.17 9.82 -11.92
CA LEU A 116 -1.18 8.74 -12.04
C LEU A 116 -0.50 8.39 -10.71
N VAL A 117 -0.28 9.40 -9.87
CA VAL A 117 0.52 9.32 -8.66
C VAL A 117 -0.20 8.59 -7.53
N ASN A 118 -1.44 8.97 -7.20
CA ASN A 118 -2.18 8.40 -6.07
C ASN A 118 -2.38 6.89 -6.21
N ARG A 119 -2.42 6.43 -7.46
CA ARG A 119 -2.67 5.03 -7.81
C ARG A 119 -1.40 4.19 -7.87
N LEU A 120 -0.25 4.79 -8.13
CA LEU A 120 1.03 4.08 -8.09
C LEU A 120 1.38 3.67 -6.65
N ASP A 121 1.08 4.50 -5.66
CA ASP A 121 1.31 4.22 -4.24
C ASP A 121 0.43 3.06 -3.75
N GLU A 122 -0.87 3.14 -4.03
CA GLU A 122 -1.82 2.07 -3.73
C GLU A 122 -1.44 0.75 -4.44
N LEU A 123 -1.00 0.84 -5.71
CA LEU A 123 -0.55 -0.34 -6.44
C LEU A 123 0.70 -0.93 -5.80
N ALA A 124 1.71 -0.11 -5.49
CA ALA A 124 2.94 -0.55 -4.83
C ALA A 124 2.64 -1.22 -3.48
N TYR A 125 1.76 -0.63 -2.68
CA TYR A 125 1.28 -1.21 -1.43
C TYR A 125 0.64 -2.58 -1.63
N ASN A 126 -0.26 -2.72 -2.61
CA ASN A 126 -0.92 -4.00 -2.89
C ASN A 126 0.09 -5.08 -3.34
N TYR A 127 1.05 -4.72 -4.21
CA TYR A 127 2.14 -5.62 -4.61
C TYR A 127 2.98 -6.06 -3.41
N LYS A 128 3.26 -5.14 -2.49
CA LYS A 128 4.00 -5.42 -1.25
C LYS A 128 3.25 -6.43 -0.37
N VAL A 129 1.96 -6.20 -0.12
CA VAL A 129 1.10 -7.12 0.67
C VAL A 129 1.02 -8.53 0.05
N LEU A 130 1.12 -8.63 -1.27
CA LEU A 130 1.15 -9.90 -2.01
C LEU A 130 2.55 -10.55 -2.05
N GLY A 131 3.53 -10.01 -1.33
CA GLY A 131 4.92 -10.51 -1.31
C GLY A 131 5.70 -10.28 -2.60
N CYS A 132 5.14 -9.52 -3.55
CA CYS A 132 5.74 -9.22 -4.84
C CYS A 132 6.68 -8.01 -4.75
N TYR A 133 7.67 -8.11 -3.87
CA TYR A 133 8.49 -7.00 -3.42
C TYR A 133 9.28 -6.30 -4.52
N GLU A 134 9.83 -7.04 -5.49
CA GLU A 134 10.57 -6.42 -6.60
C GLU A 134 9.71 -5.45 -7.43
N ILE A 135 8.41 -5.75 -7.57
CA ILE A 135 7.48 -4.92 -8.33
C ILE A 135 7.07 -3.72 -7.48
N ALA A 136 6.75 -3.94 -6.20
CA ALA A 136 6.46 -2.85 -5.28
C ALA A 136 7.63 -1.86 -5.20
N GLU A 137 8.88 -2.36 -5.13
CA GLU A 137 10.08 -1.55 -5.11
C GLU A 137 10.21 -0.72 -6.40
N PHE A 138 10.02 -1.36 -7.57
CA PHE A 138 10.02 -0.65 -8.85
C PHE A 138 8.96 0.46 -8.91
N LEU A 139 7.76 0.21 -8.38
CA LEU A 139 6.67 1.18 -8.36
C LEU A 139 6.98 2.35 -7.43
N TYR A 140 7.51 2.12 -6.23
CA TYR A 140 7.95 3.20 -5.34
C TYR A 140 9.14 3.99 -5.90
N GLN A 141 10.11 3.33 -6.53
CA GLN A 141 11.20 4.03 -7.24
C GLN A 141 10.68 4.86 -8.42
N THR A 142 9.65 4.37 -9.10
CA THR A 142 8.95 5.10 -10.17
C THR A 142 8.24 6.33 -9.61
N LEU A 143 7.57 6.21 -8.46
CA LEU A 143 6.99 7.35 -7.76
C LEU A 143 8.05 8.41 -7.45
N LEU A 144 9.17 8.04 -6.82
CA LEU A 144 10.27 8.97 -6.52
C LEU A 144 10.81 9.72 -7.74
N LYS A 145 10.80 9.05 -8.90
CA LYS A 145 11.29 9.62 -10.16
C LYS A 145 10.32 10.62 -10.77
N TYR A 146 9.02 10.33 -10.74
CA TYR A 146 8.02 11.07 -11.52
C TYR A 146 7.13 11.98 -10.68
N ASP A 147 7.08 11.76 -9.39
CA ASP A 147 6.33 12.58 -8.45
C ASP A 147 7.27 13.21 -7.42
N GLN A 148 7.31 14.54 -7.45
CA GLN A 148 8.11 15.31 -6.51
C GLN A 148 7.29 15.75 -5.29
N VAL A 149 5.97 15.52 -5.28
CA VAL A 149 5.03 15.97 -4.23
C VAL A 149 4.78 14.89 -3.17
N ARG A 150 5.11 13.62 -3.44
CA ARG A 150 4.90 12.53 -2.47
C ARG A 150 6.11 11.62 -2.32
N LYS A 151 7.30 12.19 -2.40
CA LYS A 151 8.54 11.47 -2.15
C LYS A 151 8.59 10.92 -0.73
N SER A 152 8.08 11.68 0.25
CA SER A 152 8.02 11.22 1.64
C SER A 152 7.25 9.90 1.75
N LEU A 153 6.04 9.81 1.17
CA LEU A 153 5.24 8.58 1.14
C LEU A 153 5.94 7.45 0.38
N ALA A 154 6.55 7.73 -0.77
CA ALA A 154 7.28 6.72 -1.52
C ALA A 154 8.50 6.17 -0.75
N TYR A 155 9.17 7.02 0.03
CA TYR A 155 10.24 6.59 0.92
C TYR A 155 9.71 5.77 2.11
N ILE A 156 8.60 6.17 2.74
CA ILE A 156 7.94 5.35 3.77
C ILE A 156 7.58 3.98 3.19
N GLY A 157 6.99 3.94 1.98
CA GLY A 157 6.62 2.71 1.30
C GLY A 157 7.80 1.78 0.99
N LEU A 158 8.94 2.34 0.57
CA LEU A 158 10.20 1.58 0.43
C LEU A 158 10.71 1.08 1.78
N GLY A 159 10.67 1.91 2.82
CA GLY A 159 11.07 1.52 4.17
C GLY A 159 10.25 0.32 4.67
N ASP A 160 8.92 0.41 4.54
CA ASP A 160 7.98 -0.65 4.91
C ASP A 160 8.24 -1.93 4.09
N LEU A 161 8.55 -1.79 2.79
CA LEU A 161 8.84 -2.92 1.91
C LEU A 161 10.05 -3.73 2.36
N TYR A 162 11.17 -3.07 2.66
CA TYR A 162 12.36 -3.76 3.15
C TYR A 162 12.15 -4.35 4.55
N PHE A 163 11.32 -3.69 5.36
CA PHE A 163 10.95 -4.21 6.68
C PHE A 163 10.18 -5.54 6.55
N GLU A 164 9.13 -5.58 5.72
CA GLU A 164 8.33 -6.80 5.50
C GLU A 164 9.12 -7.93 4.83
N GLN A 165 10.07 -7.60 3.95
CA GLN A 165 10.99 -8.58 3.38
C GLN A 165 11.79 -9.33 4.44
N VAL A 166 12.14 -8.66 5.55
CA VAL A 166 12.83 -9.32 6.66
C VAL A 166 11.94 -10.33 7.35
N ASP A 167 10.68 -9.97 7.65
CA ASP A 167 9.75 -10.88 8.33
C ASP A 167 9.59 -12.17 7.50
N ASN A 168 9.42 -12.04 6.19
CA ASN A 168 9.37 -13.18 5.27
C ASN A 168 10.69 -13.98 5.18
N LEU A 169 11.85 -13.34 5.27
CA LEU A 169 13.14 -14.05 5.31
C LEU A 169 13.36 -14.80 6.62
N MET A 170 12.92 -14.24 7.74
CA MET A 170 13.05 -14.82 9.08
C MET A 170 12.18 -16.07 9.25
N GLU A 171 11.04 -16.14 8.57
CA GLU A 171 10.19 -17.32 8.53
C GLU A 171 10.82 -18.51 7.78
N ASN A 172 11.72 -18.25 6.82
CA ASN A 172 12.24 -19.26 5.87
C ASN A 172 13.66 -19.84 6.17
N LYS A 173 14.26 -19.49 7.32
CA LYS A 173 15.47 -20.07 7.99
C LYS A 173 16.68 -20.53 7.14
N GLY A 174 17.79 -19.76 7.20
CA GLY A 174 19.15 -20.19 6.84
C GLY A 174 20.23 -19.26 7.44
N GLN A 175 21.48 -19.69 7.61
CA GLN A 175 22.53 -18.89 8.27
C GLN A 175 23.04 -17.72 7.41
N GLU A 176 22.93 -17.83 6.07
CA GLU A 176 23.08 -16.71 5.11
C GLU A 176 22.01 -15.61 5.29
N SER A 177 20.95 -15.85 6.08
CA SER A 177 19.88 -14.87 6.26
C SER A 177 20.26 -13.71 7.18
N LYS A 178 21.19 -13.88 8.11
CA LYS A 178 21.42 -12.86 9.17
C LYS A 178 22.03 -11.57 8.63
N GLU A 179 23.05 -11.65 7.79
CA GLU A 179 23.67 -10.48 7.16
C GLU A 179 22.68 -9.77 6.24
N LYS A 180 21.91 -10.53 5.45
CA LYS A 180 20.89 -9.98 4.55
C LYS A 180 19.72 -9.33 5.29
N VAL A 181 19.30 -9.93 6.40
CA VAL A 181 18.29 -9.37 7.30
C VAL A 181 18.77 -8.05 7.90
N LYS A 182 20.03 -7.98 8.35
CA LYS A 182 20.63 -6.73 8.83
C LYS A 182 20.68 -5.67 7.72
N GLU A 183 21.05 -6.06 6.51
CA GLU A 183 21.08 -5.16 5.36
C GLU A 183 19.69 -4.58 5.06
N PHE A 184 18.65 -5.41 5.04
CA PHE A 184 17.28 -4.94 4.80
C PHE A 184 16.76 -4.03 5.92
N TRP A 185 17.05 -4.32 7.19
CA TRP A 185 16.74 -3.37 8.27
C TRP A 185 17.47 -2.04 8.08
N GLN A 186 18.76 -2.06 7.70
CA GLN A 186 19.51 -0.83 7.44
C GLN A 186 18.93 -0.04 6.26
N GLN A 187 18.54 -0.73 5.19
CA GLN A 187 17.89 -0.09 4.04
C GLN A 187 16.56 0.54 4.44
N SER A 188 15.76 -0.16 5.24
CA SER A 188 14.51 0.33 5.80
C SER A 188 14.72 1.64 6.59
N VAL A 189 15.67 1.63 7.53
CA VAL A 189 16.10 2.82 8.30
C VAL A 189 16.50 3.98 7.39
N ASN A 190 17.38 3.73 6.41
CA ASN A 190 17.84 4.77 5.49
C ASN A 190 16.68 5.39 4.68
N TYR A 191 15.63 4.63 4.38
CA TYR A 191 14.46 5.16 3.68
C TYR A 191 13.56 5.98 4.60
N TYR A 192 13.36 5.58 5.86
CA TYR A 192 12.63 6.41 6.81
C TYR A 192 13.36 7.72 7.12
N GLU A 193 14.69 7.71 7.22
CA GLU A 193 15.50 8.94 7.34
C GLU A 193 15.28 9.86 6.13
N LYS A 194 15.29 9.32 4.90
CA LYS A 194 14.98 10.10 3.70
C LYS A 194 13.54 10.63 3.68
N ALA A 195 12.58 9.86 4.20
CA ALA A 195 11.19 10.32 4.32
C ALA A 195 11.07 11.50 5.29
N ILE A 196 11.87 11.51 6.37
CA ILE A 196 11.95 12.63 7.30
C ILE A 196 12.58 13.84 6.62
N ASP A 197 13.67 13.66 5.88
CA ASP A 197 14.40 14.77 5.25
C ASP A 197 13.60 15.44 4.12
N VAL A 198 12.81 14.65 3.38
CA VAL A 198 12.01 15.15 2.28
C VAL A 198 10.64 15.56 2.80
N VAL A 199 10.48 16.86 3.00
CA VAL A 199 9.19 17.43 3.41
C VAL A 199 8.43 17.90 2.17
N ASP A 200 7.41 17.13 1.81
CA ASP A 200 6.50 17.53 0.75
C ASP A 200 5.24 18.16 1.36
N PHE A 201 5.09 19.47 1.13
CA PHE A 201 3.90 20.23 1.50
C PHE A 201 2.98 20.25 0.29
N ASP A 202 1.74 19.73 0.45
CA ASP A 202 0.51 20.27 -0.14
C ASP A 202 -0.66 19.28 0.01
N GLU A 203 -0.40 17.97 0.11
CA GLU A 203 -1.48 16.95 0.11
C GLU A 203 -1.57 16.09 1.38
N VAL A 204 -0.50 15.97 2.16
CA VAL A 204 -0.48 15.15 3.39
C VAL A 204 -0.06 16.03 4.56
N PRO A 205 -0.75 15.96 5.72
CA PRO A 205 -0.35 16.71 6.90
C PRO A 205 1.09 16.40 7.32
N LEU A 206 1.88 17.44 7.56
CA LEU A 206 3.29 17.32 7.96
C LEU A 206 3.44 16.44 9.20
N ASP A 207 2.61 16.69 10.21
CA ASP A 207 2.64 16.01 11.50
C ASP A 207 2.42 14.51 11.33
N PHE A 208 1.53 14.11 10.42
CA PHE A 208 1.28 12.71 10.08
C PHE A 208 2.51 12.06 9.44
N VAL A 209 3.10 12.69 8.41
CA VAL A 209 4.28 12.14 7.71
C VAL A 209 5.47 12.03 8.66
N LYS A 210 5.73 13.07 9.45
CA LYS A 210 6.84 13.09 10.41
C LYS A 210 6.63 12.09 11.53
N GLY A 211 5.46 12.10 12.18
CA GLY A 211 5.12 11.15 13.23
C GLY A 211 5.24 9.70 12.75
N MET A 212 4.67 9.39 11.58
CA MET A 212 4.78 8.05 10.98
C MET A 212 6.24 7.67 10.67
N SER A 213 7.01 8.56 10.04
CA SER A 213 8.39 8.26 9.64
C SER A 213 9.29 8.05 10.86
N TYR A 214 9.17 8.88 11.90
CA TYR A 214 9.91 8.69 13.15
C TYR A 214 9.49 7.42 13.88
N GLY A 215 8.19 7.11 13.92
CA GLY A 215 7.69 5.88 14.56
C GLY A 215 8.23 4.62 13.87
N ARG A 216 8.27 4.61 12.54
CA ARG A 216 8.85 3.53 11.74
C ARG A 216 10.38 3.47 11.85
N LEU A 217 11.05 4.62 11.89
CA LEU A 217 12.48 4.71 12.13
C LEU A 217 12.86 4.09 13.49
N ALA A 218 12.08 4.37 14.53
CA ALA A 218 12.27 3.78 15.85
C ALA A 218 12.16 2.25 15.81
N GLU A 219 11.17 1.73 15.08
CA GLU A 219 11.00 0.29 14.87
C GLU A 219 12.23 -0.32 14.16
N GLY A 220 12.76 0.35 13.15
CA GLY A 220 14.00 -0.04 12.47
C GLY A 220 15.21 -0.11 13.40
N TYR A 221 15.47 0.95 14.17
CA TYR A 221 16.57 0.96 15.15
C TYR A 221 16.40 -0.11 16.24
N GLN A 222 15.16 -0.35 16.70
CA GLN A 222 14.87 -1.41 17.66
C GLN A 222 15.25 -2.80 17.11
N LYS A 223 14.95 -3.08 15.83
CA LYS A 223 15.36 -4.34 15.18
C LYS A 223 16.87 -4.46 15.02
N LEU A 224 17.56 -3.34 14.78
CA LEU A 224 19.02 -3.27 14.75
C LEU A 224 19.68 -3.32 16.14
N LYS A 225 18.88 -3.29 17.22
CA LYS A 225 19.32 -3.21 18.63
C LYS A 225 20.04 -1.91 18.98
N GLU A 226 19.73 -0.84 18.27
CA GLU A 226 20.23 0.51 18.52
C GLU A 226 19.23 1.25 19.42
N TYR A 227 19.09 0.79 20.68
CA TYR A 227 17.98 1.20 21.55
C TYR A 227 17.97 2.70 21.88
N ASP A 228 19.13 3.32 22.03
CA ASP A 228 19.22 4.77 22.28
C ASP A 228 18.63 5.59 21.12
N LEU A 229 18.94 5.18 19.88
CA LEU A 229 18.40 5.81 18.67
C LEU A 229 16.90 5.51 18.53
N ALA A 230 16.47 4.30 18.87
CA ALA A 230 15.06 3.93 18.86
C ALA A 230 14.23 4.78 19.85
N VAL A 231 14.71 4.96 21.08
CA VAL A 231 14.03 5.78 22.11
C VAL A 231 13.94 7.24 21.66
N ASN A 232 15.03 7.81 21.14
CA ASN A 232 15.01 9.19 20.62
C ASN A 232 14.02 9.34 19.46
N ALA A 233 14.00 8.39 18.51
CA ALA A 233 13.04 8.40 17.41
C ALA A 233 11.58 8.24 17.90
N CYS A 234 11.33 7.44 18.95
CA CYS A 234 10.00 7.37 19.58
C CYS A 234 9.58 8.72 20.20
N GLN A 235 10.50 9.41 20.88
CA GLN A 235 10.21 10.73 21.47
C GLN A 235 9.85 11.76 20.40
N GLU A 236 10.61 11.79 19.30
CA GLU A 236 10.29 12.64 18.14
C GLU A 236 8.93 12.29 17.55
N ALA A 237 8.64 10.99 17.33
CA ALA A 237 7.35 10.54 16.80
C ALA A 237 6.18 11.00 17.68
N ILE A 238 6.31 10.90 19.00
CA ILE A 238 5.30 11.34 19.98
C ILE A 238 5.16 12.87 20.00
N GLY A 239 6.26 13.59 19.77
CA GLY A 239 6.24 15.05 19.63
C GLY A 239 5.41 15.53 18.43
N TRP A 240 5.38 14.75 17.35
CA TRP A 240 4.57 15.03 16.16
C TRP A 240 3.15 14.46 16.24
N ASP A 241 2.98 13.30 16.88
CA ASP A 241 1.69 12.61 17.04
C ASP A 241 1.62 12.01 18.45
N GLU A 242 0.85 12.64 19.34
CA GLU A 242 0.79 12.23 20.76
C GLU A 242 0.28 10.80 20.97
N ASP A 243 -0.44 10.25 19.98
CA ASP A 243 -1.02 8.91 19.96
C ASP A 243 -0.29 7.99 18.96
N ASN A 244 0.97 8.29 18.64
CA ASN A 244 1.72 7.52 17.64
C ASN A 244 1.86 6.03 18.00
N TYR A 245 1.18 5.20 17.21
CA TYR A 245 1.13 3.75 17.39
C TYR A 245 2.51 3.09 17.47
N TYR A 246 3.35 3.34 16.48
CA TYR A 246 4.64 2.67 16.34
C TYR A 246 5.57 3.05 17.49
N ALA A 247 5.57 4.33 17.88
CA ALA A 247 6.42 4.82 18.97
C ALA A 247 6.13 4.11 20.29
N TYR A 248 4.87 4.03 20.72
CA TYR A 248 4.55 3.37 21.99
C TYR A 248 4.74 1.85 21.94
N LYS A 249 4.44 1.20 20.80
CA LYS A 249 4.72 -0.24 20.62
C LYS A 249 6.22 -0.55 20.77
N VAL A 250 7.07 0.27 20.16
CA VAL A 250 8.53 0.12 20.21
C VAL A 250 9.04 0.37 21.63
N LEU A 251 8.60 1.47 22.27
CA LEU A 251 8.97 1.76 23.66
C LEU A 251 8.59 0.58 24.57
N ASN A 252 7.34 0.11 24.51
CA ASN A 252 6.90 -1.03 25.32
C ASN A 252 7.79 -2.26 25.11
N THR A 253 8.12 -2.57 23.85
CA THR A 253 9.02 -3.68 23.51
C THR A 253 10.42 -3.49 24.10
N ILE A 254 11.00 -2.29 24.03
CA ILE A 254 12.32 -1.98 24.58
C ILE A 254 12.33 -2.16 26.10
N TYR A 255 11.31 -1.62 26.79
CA TYR A 255 11.19 -1.75 28.25
C TYR A 255 10.93 -3.20 28.71
N ASP A 256 10.13 -3.97 27.98
CA ASP A 256 9.89 -5.38 28.29
C ASP A 256 11.14 -6.26 28.05
N SER A 257 11.99 -5.88 27.10
CA SER A 257 13.16 -6.67 26.70
C SER A 257 14.47 -6.26 27.38
N SER A 258 14.53 -5.12 28.08
CA SER A 258 15.76 -4.65 28.71
C SER A 258 15.55 -3.94 30.06
N PRO A 259 15.59 -4.70 31.17
CA PRO A 259 15.78 -4.11 32.49
C PRO A 259 17.25 -3.71 32.79
N GLU A 260 18.24 -4.21 32.03
CA GLU A 260 19.67 -4.11 32.38
C GLU A 260 20.54 -3.33 31.37
N SER A 261 20.05 -2.99 30.17
CA SER A 261 20.87 -2.34 29.12
C SER A 261 20.48 -0.90 28.80
N VAL A 262 19.52 -0.32 29.52
CA VAL A 262 19.17 1.10 29.42
C VAL A 262 19.68 1.76 30.69
N ASP A 263 20.61 2.69 30.56
CA ASP A 263 21.17 3.42 31.70
C ASP A 263 20.01 4.05 32.50
N GLU A 264 19.92 3.81 33.82
CA GLU A 264 18.84 4.33 34.68
C GLU A 264 18.77 5.87 34.66
N GLU A 265 19.86 6.55 34.28
CA GLU A 265 19.88 8.00 34.05
C GLU A 265 19.23 8.42 32.73
N MET A 266 19.28 7.57 31.69
CA MET A 266 18.58 7.79 30.40
C MET A 266 17.07 7.48 30.52
N LEU A 267 16.69 6.67 31.50
CA LEU A 267 15.31 6.43 31.97
C LEU A 267 14.67 7.68 32.62
N ILE A 268 15.45 8.72 32.94
CA ILE A 268 14.98 10.01 33.52
C ILE A 268 14.86 11.08 32.43
N GLY A 269 14.12 10.74 31.37
CA GLY A 269 13.61 11.68 30.37
C GLY A 269 12.08 11.66 30.37
N GLU A 270 11.46 12.25 31.39
CA GLU A 270 10.01 12.53 31.58
C GLU A 270 8.99 11.37 31.44
N LEU A 271 9.36 10.18 30.96
CA LEU A 271 8.46 9.06 30.70
C LEU A 271 8.88 7.82 31.51
N SER A 272 8.36 7.70 32.73
CA SER A 272 8.46 6.45 33.50
C SER A 272 7.76 5.30 32.76
N THR A 273 8.15 4.05 33.02
CA THR A 273 7.45 2.85 32.51
C THR A 273 5.95 2.91 32.78
N GLU A 274 5.54 3.44 33.93
CA GLU A 274 4.13 3.66 34.29
C GLU A 274 3.45 4.72 33.40
N LEU A 275 4.13 5.82 33.07
CA LEU A 275 3.60 6.84 32.16
C LEU A 275 3.48 6.30 30.73
N ILE A 276 4.45 5.51 30.28
CA ILE A 276 4.41 4.87 28.96
C ILE A 276 3.28 3.87 28.89
N GLN A 277 3.12 3.00 29.89
CA GLN A 277 1.99 2.08 29.96
C GLN A 277 0.64 2.82 29.96
N THR A 278 0.56 3.92 30.71
CA THR A 278 -0.64 4.77 30.76
C THR A 278 -0.93 5.39 29.39
N LYS A 279 0.08 5.92 28.71
CA LYS A 279 -0.06 6.52 27.38
C LYS A 279 -0.35 5.47 26.31
N PHE A 280 0.27 4.31 26.38
CA PHE A 280 -0.03 3.15 25.51
C PHE A 280 -1.49 2.69 25.68
N ASN A 281 -1.97 2.60 26.92
CA ASN A 281 -3.38 2.29 27.19
C ASN A 281 -4.33 3.39 26.68
N ARG A 282 -3.96 4.67 26.83
CA ARG A 282 -4.71 5.80 26.24
C ARG A 282 -4.78 5.70 24.72
N MET A 283 -3.66 5.41 24.07
CA MET A 283 -3.58 5.19 22.62
C MET A 283 -4.46 4.00 22.19
N ILE A 284 -4.42 2.87 22.90
CA ILE A 284 -5.32 1.73 22.63
C ILE A 284 -6.79 2.15 22.68
N ASN A 285 -7.18 2.93 23.70
CA ASN A 285 -8.54 3.43 23.84
C ASN A 285 -8.93 4.41 22.72
N ASN A 286 -7.98 5.23 22.26
CA ASN A 286 -8.17 6.15 21.14
C ASN A 286 -8.33 5.40 19.82
N LEU A 287 -7.52 4.37 19.56
CA LEU A 287 -7.66 3.49 18.40
C LEU A 287 -9.04 2.84 18.37
N TRP A 288 -9.51 2.30 19.49
CA TRP A 288 -10.84 1.72 19.58
C TRP A 288 -11.94 2.75 19.31
N THR A 289 -11.88 3.90 19.98
CA THR A 289 -12.88 4.97 19.82
C THR A 289 -12.93 5.47 18.37
N ASN A 290 -11.78 5.70 17.75
CA ASN A 290 -11.67 6.12 16.35
C ASN A 290 -12.19 5.04 15.39
N SER A 291 -11.98 3.76 15.69
CA SER A 291 -12.54 2.66 14.91
C SER A 291 -14.07 2.66 14.90
N LEU A 292 -14.70 2.90 16.06
CA LEU A 292 -16.16 2.99 16.17
C LEU A 292 -16.69 4.24 15.46
N LEU A 293 -15.99 5.36 15.57
CA LEU A 293 -16.36 6.60 14.88
C LEU A 293 -16.30 6.43 13.36
N ALA A 294 -15.21 5.87 12.83
CA ALA A 294 -15.04 5.61 11.41
C ALA A 294 -16.12 4.66 10.89
N GLU A 295 -16.41 3.57 11.62
CA GLU A 295 -17.49 2.65 11.29
C GLU A 295 -18.86 3.37 11.25
N SER A 296 -19.17 4.21 12.25
CA SER A 296 -20.44 4.95 12.30
C SER A 296 -20.62 5.93 11.13
N LYS A 297 -19.51 6.40 10.55
CA LYS A 297 -19.47 7.27 9.36
C LYS A 297 -19.44 6.49 8.05
N ASN A 298 -19.49 5.15 8.11
CA ASN A 298 -19.31 4.26 6.96
C ASN A 298 -17.93 4.39 6.28
N GLU A 299 -16.91 4.83 7.01
CA GLU A 299 -15.52 4.90 6.56
C GLU A 299 -14.80 3.57 6.84
N LEU A 300 -15.31 2.47 6.27
CA LEU A 300 -14.91 1.11 6.65
C LEU A 300 -13.41 0.82 6.45
N ASN A 301 -12.74 1.47 5.49
CA ASN A 301 -11.30 1.32 5.30
C ASN A 301 -10.51 1.86 6.50
N ASN A 302 -10.90 3.03 7.02
CA ASN A 302 -10.28 3.65 8.19
C ASN A 302 -10.53 2.79 9.44
N ALA A 303 -11.77 2.31 9.62
CA ALA A 303 -12.12 1.43 10.73
C ALA A 303 -11.29 0.13 10.72
N LYS A 304 -11.13 -0.50 9.54
CA LYS A 304 -10.31 -1.71 9.35
C LYS A 304 -8.84 -1.49 9.70
N ILE A 305 -8.28 -0.31 9.40
CA ILE A 305 -6.89 0.02 9.79
C ILE A 305 -6.76 0.03 11.32
N TYR A 306 -7.66 0.72 12.02
CA TYR A 306 -7.62 0.77 13.49
C TYR A 306 -7.81 -0.61 14.13
N TRP A 307 -8.71 -1.45 13.61
CA TRP A 307 -8.87 -2.81 14.10
C TRP A 307 -7.62 -3.67 13.90
N LYS A 308 -6.93 -3.55 12.75
CA LYS A 308 -5.65 -4.24 12.54
C LYS A 308 -4.61 -3.84 13.59
N TYR A 309 -4.48 -2.55 13.89
CA TYR A 309 -3.57 -2.09 14.94
C TYR A 309 -3.94 -2.66 16.32
N LEU A 310 -5.22 -2.71 16.69
CA LEU A 310 -5.65 -3.33 17.95
C LEU A 310 -5.33 -4.83 18.03
N ILE A 311 -5.43 -5.54 16.90
CA ILE A 311 -5.09 -6.97 16.80
C ILE A 311 -3.59 -7.19 16.96
N GLU A 312 -2.77 -6.38 16.29
CA GLU A 312 -1.31 -6.48 16.34
C GLU A 312 -0.73 -6.22 17.75
N LEU A 313 -1.39 -5.38 18.55
CA LEU A 313 -0.96 -5.09 19.92
C LEU A 313 -1.39 -6.14 20.95
N ASP A 314 -2.20 -7.13 20.55
CA ASP A 314 -2.93 -7.98 21.47
C ASP A 314 -3.67 -7.16 22.56
N ALA A 315 -4.26 -6.03 22.13
CA ALA A 315 -4.92 -5.09 23.02
C ALA A 315 -6.20 -5.67 23.64
N THR A 316 -6.73 -5.00 24.67
CA THR A 316 -7.98 -5.40 25.34
C THR A 316 -9.18 -5.58 24.39
N TYR A 317 -9.16 -4.93 23.22
CA TYR A 317 -10.20 -5.00 22.19
C TYR A 317 -9.85 -5.91 21.00
N SER A 318 -8.78 -6.72 21.09
CA SER A 318 -8.25 -7.48 19.96
C SER A 318 -9.23 -8.56 19.46
N SER A 319 -9.98 -9.20 20.35
CA SER A 319 -11.00 -10.20 19.99
C SER A 319 -12.15 -9.58 19.20
N GLU A 320 -12.72 -8.48 19.70
CA GLU A 320 -13.80 -7.75 19.02
C GLU A 320 -13.34 -7.16 17.70
N ALA A 321 -12.10 -6.66 17.63
CA ALA A 321 -11.50 -6.18 16.38
C ALA A 321 -11.39 -7.29 15.32
N LYS A 322 -11.01 -8.53 15.71
CA LYS A 322 -10.98 -9.69 14.79
C LYS A 322 -12.36 -10.00 14.23
N GLU A 323 -13.37 -10.08 15.09
CA GLU A 323 -14.75 -10.35 14.67
C GLU A 323 -15.26 -9.31 13.66
N LYS A 324 -14.94 -8.02 13.88
CA LYS A 324 -15.31 -6.96 12.93
C LYS A 324 -14.58 -7.07 11.60
N VAL A 325 -13.26 -7.33 11.61
CA VAL A 325 -12.50 -7.52 10.37
C VAL A 325 -13.06 -8.70 9.57
N GLU A 326 -13.39 -9.82 10.23
CA GLU A 326 -13.99 -10.98 9.57
C GLU A 326 -15.37 -10.67 8.98
N TYR A 327 -16.23 -9.98 9.74
CA TYR A 327 -17.57 -9.60 9.28
C TYR A 327 -17.52 -8.73 8.01
N TYR A 328 -16.73 -7.66 8.03
CA TYR A 328 -16.64 -6.68 6.93
C TYR A 328 -15.72 -7.09 5.78
N CYS A 329 -15.03 -8.23 5.87
CA CYS A 329 -14.27 -8.80 4.76
C CYS A 329 -15.05 -9.92 4.05
N ASN A 330 -16.08 -10.49 4.70
CA ASN A 330 -16.95 -11.52 4.14
C ASN A 330 -18.30 -10.99 3.61
N THR A 331 -18.55 -9.69 3.77
CA THR A 331 -19.66 -8.93 3.18
C THR A 331 -19.14 -8.00 2.11
#